data_AF-D6BV71-F1
#
_entry.id   AF-D6BV71-F1
#
_cell.length_a   1.000
_cell.length_b   1.000
_cell.length_c   1.000
_cell.angle_alpha   90.00
_cell.angle_beta   90.00
_cell.angle_gamma   90.00
#
_symmetry.space_group_name_H-M   'P 1'
#
loop_
_entity.id
_entity.type
_entity.pdbx_description
1 polymer ?
#
loop_
_entity_poly.entity_id
_entity_poly.type
_entity_poly.pdbx_seq_one_letter_code
_entity_poly.pdbx_strand_id
1 'polypeptide(L)'
;MGITGMVYMVTMVFSLIVLILSSSTVGFDYFQFTQQYQPAACNSNPTPCNDPPDKLFTVHGLWPSNKVGGDPEYCKTRNHRKRAKKLEPQLEIIWPN
;
A
#
# COMPACT_ATOMS: atom_id res chain seq x y z
N MET A 1 -0.56 -49.78 3.33
CA MET A 1 -0.03 -49.00 2.18
C MET A 1 1.40 -49.43 1.94
N GLY A 2 1.80 -49.73 0.70
CA GLY A 2 3.20 -50.08 0.39
C GLY A 2 4.14 -48.88 0.51
N ILE A 3 5.45 -49.14 0.48
CA ILE A 3 6.53 -48.12 0.58
C ILE A 3 6.29 -46.97 -0.41
N THR A 4 5.91 -47.29 -1.64
CA THR A 4 5.57 -46.29 -2.68
C THR A 4 4.41 -45.39 -2.25
N GLY A 5 3.36 -45.95 -1.64
CA GLY A 5 2.22 -45.19 -1.13
C GLY A 5 2.60 -44.29 0.05
N MET A 6 3.50 -44.74 0.91
CA MET A 6 4.04 -43.94 2.01
C MET A 6 4.87 -42.76 1.48
N VAL A 7 5.71 -42.98 0.46
CA VAL A 7 6.49 -41.91 -0.19
C VAL A 7 5.60 -40.87 -0.84
N TYR A 8 4.53 -41.27 -1.55
CA TYR A 8 3.57 -40.32 -2.12
C TYR A 8 2.83 -39.52 -1.05
N MET A 9 2.43 -40.15 0.06
CA MET A 9 1.78 -39.44 1.15
C MET A 9 2.71 -38.39 1.78
N VAL A 10 3.95 -38.75 2.07
CA VAL A 10 4.92 -37.82 2.67
C VAL A 10 5.26 -36.66 1.73
N THR A 11 5.47 -36.94 0.45
CA THR A 11 5.76 -35.89 -0.55
C THR A 11 4.59 -34.93 -0.77
N MET A 12 3.35 -35.44 -0.79
CA MET A 12 2.15 -34.60 -0.87
C MET A 12 1.98 -33.70 0.35
N VAL A 13 2.13 -34.25 1.56
CA VAL A 13 2.05 -33.48 2.81
C VAL A 13 3.14 -32.42 2.87
N PHE A 14 4.38 -32.77 2.52
CA PHE A 14 5.50 -31.82 2.49
C PHE A 14 5.24 -30.68 1.49
N SER A 15 4.72 -31.00 0.31
CA SER A 15 4.39 -29.99 -0.72
C SER A 15 3.30 -29.01 -0.23
N LEU A 16 2.27 -29.51 0.45
CA LEU A 16 1.22 -28.68 1.05
C LEU A 16 1.77 -27.75 2.15
N ILE A 17 2.65 -28.26 3.01
CA ILE A 17 3.28 -27.47 4.07
C ILE A 17 4.14 -26.34 3.45
N VAL A 18 4.92 -26.65 2.42
CA VAL A 18 5.72 -25.65 1.70
C VAL A 18 4.83 -24.57 1.08
N LEU A 19 3.70 -24.95 0.45
CA LEU A 19 2.76 -23.99 -0.13
C LEU A 19 2.15 -23.04 0.92
N ILE A 20 1.77 -23.56 2.09
CA ILE A 20 1.20 -22.75 3.18
C ILE A 20 2.23 -21.78 3.74
N LEU A 21 3.47 -22.25 3.96
CA LEU A 21 4.57 -21.42 4.51
C LEU A 21 5.10 -20.38 3.51
N SER A 22 4.95 -20.63 2.21
CA SER A 22 5.40 -19.72 1.14
C SER A 22 4.40 -18.61 0.85
N SER A 23 3.20 -18.65 1.44
CA SER A 23 2.23 -17.57 1.31
C SER A 23 2.70 -16.37 2.12
N SER A 24 3.41 -15.45 1.47
CA SER A 24 3.58 -14.11 2.00
C SER A 24 2.20 -13.47 2.06
N THR A 25 1.61 -13.36 3.24
CA THR A 25 0.41 -12.53 3.45
C THR A 25 0.81 -11.09 3.17
N VAL A 26 0.53 -10.60 1.97
CA VAL A 26 0.56 -9.17 1.69
C VAL A 26 -0.53 -8.59 2.59
N GLY A 27 -0.18 -7.61 3.43
CA GLY A 27 -1.12 -7.08 4.44
C GLY A 27 -2.28 -6.25 3.87
N PHE A 28 -2.47 -6.29 2.54
CA PHE A 28 -3.47 -5.57 1.77
C PHE A 28 -3.67 -6.26 0.40
N ASP A 29 -4.79 -5.99 -0.27
CA ASP A 29 -5.16 -6.60 -1.56
C ASP A 29 -4.74 -5.77 -2.78
N TYR A 30 -4.82 -4.43 -2.69
CA TYR A 30 -4.50 -3.51 -3.78
C TYR A 30 -4.06 -2.13 -3.27
N PHE A 31 -3.61 -1.26 -4.18
CA PHE A 31 -3.34 0.15 -3.88
C PHE A 31 -4.42 1.05 -4.48
N GLN A 32 -4.89 2.01 -3.69
CA GLN A 32 -5.61 3.18 -4.18
C GLN A 32 -4.62 4.32 -4.39
N PHE A 33 -4.50 4.79 -5.63
CA PHE A 33 -3.78 6.02 -5.95
C PHE A 33 -4.80 7.15 -6.13
N THR A 34 -4.89 8.02 -5.13
CA THR A 34 -5.88 9.09 -5.06
C THR A 34 -5.23 10.43 -5.41
N GLN A 35 -5.97 11.24 -6.16
CA GLN A 35 -5.58 12.58 -6.54
C GLN A 35 -6.66 13.57 -6.10
N GLN A 36 -6.25 14.78 -5.77
CA GLN A 36 -7.14 15.88 -5.40
C GLN A 36 -7.00 17.04 -6.39
N TYR A 37 -8.12 17.64 -6.76
CA TYR A 37 -8.13 18.87 -7.55
C TYR A 37 -7.93 20.05 -6.60
N GLN A 38 -6.78 20.74 -6.70
CA GLN A 38 -6.37 21.72 -5.68
C GLN A 38 -7.40 22.83 -5.40
N PRO A 39 -8.06 23.44 -6.40
CA PRO A 39 -9.04 24.50 -6.13
C PRO A 39 -10.25 23.99 -5.36
N ALA A 40 -10.68 22.74 -5.61
CA ALA A 40 -11.78 22.13 -4.86
C ALA A 40 -11.35 21.77 -3.44
N ALA A 41 -10.14 21.21 -3.26
CA ALA A 41 -9.59 20.86 -1.95
C ALA A 41 -9.40 22.11 -1.05
N CYS A 42 -8.92 23.21 -1.62
CA CYS A 42 -8.78 24.48 -0.89
C CYS A 42 -10.13 25.10 -0.52
N ASN A 43 -11.17 24.88 -1.32
CA ASN A 43 -12.50 25.41 -1.06
C ASN A 43 -13.38 24.48 -0.19
N SER A 44 -12.95 23.24 0.06
CA SER A 44 -13.68 22.29 0.89
C SER A 44 -13.41 22.45 2.39
N ASN A 45 -12.33 23.14 2.78
CA ASN A 45 -11.95 23.33 4.17
C ASN A 45 -12.37 24.72 4.69
N PRO A 46 -12.76 24.85 5.97
CA PRO A 46 -13.02 26.15 6.59
C PRO A 46 -11.75 27.02 6.68
N THR A 47 -10.59 26.36 6.77
CA THR A 47 -9.28 27.02 6.77
C THR A 47 -8.82 27.20 5.32
N PRO A 48 -8.61 28.45 4.86
CA PRO A 48 -8.11 28.70 3.51
C PRO A 48 -6.70 28.14 3.33
N CYS A 49 -6.40 27.70 2.10
CA CYS A 49 -5.02 27.45 1.69
C CYS A 49 -4.22 28.76 1.77
N ASN A 50 -2.97 28.68 2.26
CA ASN A 50 -2.08 29.83 2.34
C ASN A 50 -1.57 30.25 0.95
N ASP A 51 -1.31 29.26 0.10
CA ASP A 51 -0.83 29.46 -1.26
C ASP A 51 -1.99 29.36 -2.27
N PRO A 52 -1.94 30.13 -3.38
CA PRO A 52 -2.94 30.04 -4.42
C PRO A 52 -2.90 28.65 -5.09
N PRO A 53 -4.05 27.96 -5.22
CA PRO A 53 -4.08 26.64 -5.84
C PRO A 53 -3.94 26.71 -7.36
N ASP A 54 -3.14 25.82 -7.92
CA ASP A 54 -3.09 25.58 -9.36
C ASP A 54 -4.34 24.81 -9.82
N LYS A 55 -4.72 24.96 -11.09
CA LYS A 55 -5.86 24.22 -11.67
C LYS A 55 -5.44 22.83 -12.13
N LEU A 56 -4.87 22.05 -11.22
CA LEU A 56 -4.31 20.73 -11.50
C LEU A 56 -4.75 19.70 -10.47
N PHE A 57 -4.64 18.43 -10.85
CA PHE A 57 -4.71 17.32 -9.90
C PHE A 57 -3.33 17.04 -9.35
N THR A 58 -3.22 16.95 -8.03
CA THR A 58 -2.02 16.50 -7.34
C THR A 58 -2.31 15.25 -6.52
N VAL A 59 -1.27 14.52 -6.14
CA VAL A 59 -1.42 13.33 -5.32
C VAL A 59 -2.02 13.72 -3.97
N HIS A 60 -3.07 13.00 -3.58
CA HIS A 60 -3.63 13.02 -2.23
C HIS A 60 -3.00 11.89 -1.41
N GLY A 61 -2.94 10.69 -2.00
CA GLY A 61 -2.59 9.48 -1.27
C GLY A 61 -2.20 8.30 -2.15
N LEU A 62 -1.37 7.43 -1.60
CA LEU A 62 -1.19 6.06 -2.07
C LEU A 62 -1.47 5.11 -0.91
N TRP A 63 -2.61 4.44 -0.95
CA TRP A 63 -3.15 3.71 0.21
C TRP A 63 -3.19 2.21 -0.06
N PRO A 64 -2.56 1.36 0.78
CA PRO A 64 -2.83 -0.06 0.75
C PRO A 64 -4.25 -0.33 1.22
N SER A 65 -5.01 -1.11 0.48
CA SER A 65 -6.45 -1.30 0.68
C SER A 65 -6.90 -2.75 0.50
N ASN A 66 -8.01 -3.10 1.14
CA ASN A 66 -8.61 -4.43 1.09
C ASN A 66 -9.89 -4.43 0.26
N LYS A 67 -10.16 -5.55 -0.44
CA LYS A 67 -11.43 -5.75 -1.16
C LYS A 67 -12.59 -5.99 -0.22
N VAL A 68 -12.30 -6.55 0.96
CA VAL A 68 -13.26 -6.90 2.00
C VAL A 68 -12.71 -6.46 3.34
N GLY A 69 -13.55 -5.82 4.16
CA GLY A 69 -13.14 -5.28 5.46
C GLY A 69 -12.48 -3.90 5.34
N GLY A 70 -11.88 -3.44 6.43
CA GLY A 70 -11.22 -2.14 6.50
C GLY A 70 -9.80 -2.17 5.91
N ASP A 71 -9.35 -1.00 5.46
CA ASP A 71 -7.99 -0.82 4.98
C ASP A 71 -6.99 -0.85 6.14
N PRO A 72 -5.78 -1.41 5.93
CA PRO A 72 -4.75 -1.41 6.95
C PRO A 72 -4.23 0.01 7.22
N GLU A 73 -4.19 0.38 8.49
CA GLU A 73 -3.67 1.66 8.97
C GLU A 73 -2.64 1.44 10.09
N TYR A 74 -1.76 2.42 10.29
CA TYR A 74 -0.76 2.43 11.36
C TYR A 74 0.09 1.15 11.49
N CYS A 75 0.45 0.54 10.37
CA CYS A 75 1.21 -0.71 10.35
C CYS A 75 2.58 -0.57 11.06
N LYS A 76 2.99 -1.62 11.79
CA LYS A 76 4.31 -1.67 12.45
C LYS A 76 5.43 -1.51 11.42
N THR A 77 6.16 -0.40 11.49
CA THR A 77 7.29 -0.14 10.61
C THR A 77 8.48 -1.01 11.03
N ARG A 78 8.97 -1.87 10.14
CA ARG A 78 10.18 -2.68 10.40
C ARG A 78 11.48 -1.96 10.05
N ASN A 79 11.43 -0.99 9.14
CA ASN A 79 12.61 -0.27 8.65
C ASN A 79 12.29 1.22 8.48
N HIS A 80 12.87 2.06 9.33
CA HIS A 80 12.81 3.51 9.17
C HIS A 80 13.82 3.94 8.09
N ARG A 81 13.37 4.01 6.83
CA ARG A 81 14.16 4.63 5.77
C ARG A 81 14.07 6.16 5.92
N LYS A 82 15.21 6.84 5.81
CA LYS A 82 15.23 8.30 5.70
C LYS A 82 14.48 8.72 4.43
N ARG A 83 13.76 9.84 4.49
CA ARG A 83 13.13 10.45 3.31
C ARG A 83 14.19 10.61 2.22
N ALA A 84 13.86 10.18 1.01
CA ALA A 84 14.77 10.33 -0.11
C ALA A 84 14.83 11.82 -0.48
N LYS A 85 15.82 12.54 0.06
CA LYS A 85 16.02 13.99 -0.19
C LYS A 85 15.98 14.36 -1.68
N LYS A 86 16.48 13.45 -2.53
CA LYS A 86 16.45 13.60 -3.99
C LYS A 86 15.03 13.79 -4.56
N LEU A 87 13.99 13.28 -3.90
CA LEU A 87 12.60 13.36 -4.34
C LEU A 87 11.87 14.59 -3.80
N GLU A 88 12.43 15.32 -2.83
CA GLU A 88 11.74 16.45 -2.19
C GLU A 88 11.27 17.52 -3.20
N PRO A 89 12.09 17.96 -4.17
CA PRO A 89 11.64 18.96 -5.15
C PRO A 89 10.50 18.46 -6.05
N GLN A 90 10.45 17.16 -6.32
CA GLN A 90 9.37 16.58 -7.12
C GLN A 90 8.09 16.47 -6.29
N LEU A 91 8.21 16.10 -5.02
CA LEU A 91 7.07 15.97 -4.10
C LEU A 91 6.40 17.32 -3.84
N GLU A 92 7.16 18.42 -3.75
CA GLU A 92 6.59 19.77 -3.62
C GLU A 92 5.66 20.14 -4.77
N ILE A 93 5.90 19.61 -5.97
CA ILE A 93 5.10 19.87 -7.16
C ILE A 93 3.93 18.88 -7.28
N ILE A 94 4.21 17.58 -7.14
CA ILE A 94 3.21 16.53 -7.44
C ILE A 94 2.39 16.11 -6.23
N TRP A 95 2.85 16.38 -5.01
CA TRP A 95 2.22 15.99 -3.74
C TRP A 95 2.36 17.09 -2.68
N PRO A 96 1.82 18.30 -2.95
CA PRO A 96 1.83 19.38 -1.99
C PRO A 96 0.89 19.09 -0.81
N ASN A 97 1.11 19.80 0.29
CA ASN A 97 0.23 19.77 1.48
C ASN A 97 -1.03 20.59 1.26
#